data_AF-A0A1M4SW15-F1
#
_entry.id   AF-A0A1M4SW15-F1
#
_cell.length_a   1.000
_cell.length_b   1.000
_cell.length_c   1.000
_cell.angle_alpha   90.00
_cell.angle_beta   90.00
_cell.angle_gamma   90.00
#
_symmetry.space_group_name_H-M   'P 1'
#
loop_
_entity.id
_entity.type
_entity.pdbx_description
1 polymer ?
#
loop_
_entity_poly.entity_id
_entity_poly.type
_entity_poly.pdbx_seq_one_letter_code
_entity_poly.pdbx_strand_id
1 'polypeptide(L)'
;MRSRYLLFRHHSKWSADQKERAILLFKRYAALQKAYGLAAELGQIYERCRSKEQAFKHLALWYNKVEASGIATFRTVARSIQLEPVLK
;
A
#
# COMPACT_ATOMS: atom_id res chain seq x y z
N MET A 1 -8.68 -3.80 -21.94
CA MET A 1 -7.57 -3.34 -21.07
C MET A 1 -7.06 -4.47 -20.17
N ARG A 2 -5.73 -4.60 -20.00
CA ARG A 2 -5.05 -5.72 -19.29
C ARG A 2 -5.11 -5.55 -17.76
N SER A 3 -5.39 -6.63 -17.03
CA SER A 3 -5.54 -6.66 -15.56
C SER A 3 -4.32 -6.16 -14.78
N ARG A 4 -3.12 -6.23 -15.35
CA ARG A 4 -1.87 -5.77 -14.69
C ARG A 4 -1.92 -4.31 -14.22
N TYR A 5 -2.56 -3.41 -14.98
CA TYR A 5 -2.62 -1.99 -14.63
C TYR A 5 -3.50 -1.68 -13.41
N LEU A 6 -4.30 -2.65 -12.98
CA LEU A 6 -5.18 -2.51 -11.83
C LEU A 6 -4.40 -2.26 -10.54
N LEU A 7 -3.25 -2.92 -10.38
CA LEU A 7 -2.45 -2.87 -9.15
C LEU A 7 -1.64 -1.58 -9.00
N PHE A 8 -1.49 -0.79 -10.07
CA PHE A 8 -0.66 0.41 -10.10
C PHE A 8 -1.46 1.72 -9.93
N ARG A 9 -2.79 1.63 -9.84
CA ARG A 9 -3.68 2.79 -9.71
C ARG A 9 -4.47 2.69 -8.42
N HIS A 10 -4.73 3.83 -7.80
CA HIS A 10 -5.64 3.91 -6.65
C HIS A 10 -7.05 3.46 -7.08
N HIS A 11 -7.70 2.65 -6.24
CA HIS A 11 -8.98 2.02 -6.56
C HIS A 11 -10.11 3.02 -6.86
N SER A 12 -10.01 4.25 -6.36
CA SER A 12 -10.95 5.34 -6.68
C SER A 12 -10.94 5.73 -8.16
N LYS A 13 -9.88 5.40 -8.90
CA LYS A 13 -9.74 5.68 -10.33
C LYS A 13 -10.10 4.49 -11.23
N TRP A 14 -10.58 3.39 -10.66
CA TRP A 14 -10.97 2.22 -11.45
C TRP A 14 -12.33 2.42 -12.12
N SER A 15 -12.45 1.98 -13.37
CA SER A 15 -13.75 1.82 -14.05
C SER A 15 -14.59 0.72 -13.39
N ALA A 16 -15.87 0.63 -13.74
CA ALA A 16 -16.76 -0.43 -13.25
C ALA A 16 -16.19 -1.84 -13.55
N ASP A 17 -15.80 -2.11 -14.80
CA ASP A 17 -15.20 -3.39 -15.20
C ASP A 17 -13.91 -3.71 -14.45
N GLN A 18 -13.09 -2.69 -14.15
CA GLN A 18 -11.87 -2.88 -13.38
C GLN A 18 -12.19 -3.27 -11.94
N LYS A 19 -13.17 -2.61 -11.31
CA LYS A 19 -13.63 -2.97 -9.95
C LYS A 19 -14.15 -4.40 -9.90
N GLU A 20 -14.98 -4.80 -10.85
CA GLU A 20 -15.50 -6.17 -10.92
C GLU A 20 -14.37 -7.21 -11.03
N ARG A 21 -13.39 -6.95 -11.90
CA ARG A 21 -12.22 -7.82 -12.05
C ARG A 21 -11.35 -7.83 -10.80
N ALA A 22 -11.21 -6.70 -10.10
CA ALA A 22 -10.48 -6.62 -8.83
C ALA A 22 -11.15 -7.49 -7.77
N ILE A 23 -12.48 -7.46 -7.68
CA ILE A 23 -13.26 -8.27 -6.75
C ILE A 23 -12.98 -9.76 -7.01
N LEU A 24 -13.08 -10.21 -8.26
CA LEU A 24 -12.79 -11.60 -8.63
C LEU A 24 -11.33 -11.99 -8.32
N LEU A 25 -10.38 -11.10 -8.64
CA LEU A 25 -8.96 -11.33 -8.40
C LEU A 25 -8.64 -11.45 -6.91
N PHE A 26 -9.13 -10.52 -6.10
CA PHE A 26 -8.87 -10.47 -4.67
C PHE A 26 -9.60 -11.56 -3.90
N LYS A 27 -10.78 -11.99 -4.36
CA LYS A 27 -11.46 -13.19 -3.83
C LYS A 27 -10.59 -14.43 -3.98
N ARG A 28 -9.82 -14.54 -5.08
CA ARG A 28 -8.92 -15.68 -5.33
C ARG A 28 -7.55 -15.52 -4.66
N TYR A 29 -7.06 -14.29 -4.53
CA TYR A 29 -5.71 -14.00 -4.04
C TYR A 29 -5.77 -12.96 -2.91
N ALA A 30 -6.19 -13.38 -1.72
CA ALA A 30 -6.29 -12.51 -0.55
C ALA A 30 -4.96 -11.87 -0.15
N ALA A 31 -3.83 -12.59 -0.31
CA ALA A 31 -2.49 -12.05 -0.06
C ALA A 31 -2.16 -10.87 -1.00
N LEU A 32 -2.61 -10.93 -2.26
CA LEU A 32 -2.43 -9.85 -3.23
C LEU A 32 -3.26 -8.63 -2.86
N GLN A 33 -4.48 -8.83 -2.35
CA GLN A 33 -5.31 -7.73 -1.85
C GLN A 33 -4.63 -7.01 -0.67
N LYS A 34 -4.08 -7.76 0.28
CA LYS A 34 -3.31 -7.19 1.41
C LYS A 34 -2.10 -6.40 0.91
N ALA A 35 -1.32 -6.98 0.00
CA ALA A 35 -0.18 -6.32 -0.63
C ALA A 35 -0.56 -5.00 -1.32
N TYR A 36 -1.63 -5.04 -2.13
CA TYR A 36 -2.15 -3.85 -2.81
C TYR A 36 -2.59 -2.77 -1.80
N GLY A 37 -3.29 -3.16 -0.74
CA GLY A 37 -3.72 -2.25 0.32
C GLY A 37 -2.54 -1.56 1.01
N LEU A 38 -1.49 -2.30 1.36
CA LEU A 38 -0.28 -1.74 1.96
C LEU A 38 0.42 -0.74 1.04
N ALA A 39 0.54 -1.05 -0.25
CA ALA A 39 1.15 -0.14 -1.23
C ALA A 39 0.31 1.13 -1.41
N ALA A 40 -1.01 1.01 -1.52
CA ALA A 40 -1.92 2.13 -1.68
C ALA A 40 -1.96 3.03 -0.42
N GLU A 41 -1.89 2.44 0.77
CA GLU A 41 -1.80 3.18 2.03
C GLU A 41 -0.48 3.95 2.13
N LEU A 42 0.65 3.32 1.79
CA LEU A 42 1.94 4.00 1.77
C LEU A 42 1.93 5.21 0.82
N GLY A 43 1.40 5.05 -0.39
CA GLY A 43 1.24 6.15 -1.34
C GLY A 43 0.39 7.30 -0.78
N GLN A 44 -0.70 6.99 -0.08
CA GLN A 44 -1.54 8.01 0.57
C GLN A 44 -0.82 8.76 1.69
N ILE A 45 0.06 8.10 2.44
CA ILE A 45 0.87 8.76 3.47
C ILE A 45 1.76 9.84 2.84
N TYR A 46 2.48 9.49 1.76
CA TYR A 46 3.34 10.44 1.03
C TYR A 46 2.55 11.55 0.33
N GLU A 47 1.33 11.28 -0.13
CA GLU A 47 0.50 12.29 -0.81
C GLU A 47 -0.17 13.27 0.18
N ARG A 48 -0.62 12.79 1.34
CA ARG A 48 -1.51 13.56 2.24
C ARG A 48 -0.80 14.18 3.44
N CYS A 49 0.29 13.59 3.93
CA CYS A 49 0.97 14.12 5.12
C CYS A 49 1.74 15.38 4.74
N ARG A 50 1.42 16.50 5.40
CA ARG A 50 2.07 17.81 5.16
C ARG A 50 3.14 18.15 6.19
N SER A 51 3.14 17.46 7.33
CA SER A 51 4.15 17.61 8.38
C SER A 51 4.84 16.28 8.69
N LYS A 52 6.05 16.37 9.21
CA LYS A 52 6.90 15.22 9.56
C LYS A 52 6.25 14.39 10.68
N GLU A 53 5.67 15.05 11.67
CA GLU A 53 5.01 14.42 12.83
C GLU A 53 3.79 13.62 12.40
N GLN A 54 2.99 14.17 11.47
CA GLN A 54 1.84 13.46 10.90
C GLN A 54 2.30 12.24 10.11
N ALA A 55 3.32 12.40 9.24
CA ALA A 55 3.88 11.31 8.47
C ALA A 55 4.39 10.17 9.37
N PHE A 56 5.10 10.48 10.45
CA PHE A 56 5.58 9.47 11.40
C PHE A 56 4.47 8.69 12.08
N LYS A 57 3.42 9.37 12.54
CA LYS A 57 2.27 8.70 13.18
C LYS A 57 1.62 7.71 12.20
N HIS A 58 1.41 8.11 10.95
CA HIS A 58 0.84 7.22 9.94
C HIS A 58 1.79 6.09 9.54
N LEU A 59 3.09 6.37 9.39
CA LEU A 59 4.10 5.35 9.10
C LEU A 59 4.20 4.32 10.21
N ALA A 60 4.12 4.72 11.49
CA ALA A 60 4.12 3.79 12.62
C ALA A 60 2.93 2.81 12.54
N LEU A 61 1.74 3.32 12.25
CA LEU A 61 0.54 2.48 12.03
C LEU A 61 0.71 1.58 10.81
N TRP A 62 1.30 2.08 9.74
CA TRP A 62 1.58 1.31 8.54
C TRP A 62 2.61 0.20 8.79
N TYR A 63 3.68 0.44 9.55
CA TYR A 63 4.66 -0.57 9.93
C TYR A 63 4.01 -1.72 10.72
N ASN A 64 3.10 -1.42 11.65
CA ASN A 64 2.34 -2.44 12.37
C ASN A 64 1.53 -3.33 11.41
N LYS A 65 0.92 -2.73 10.38
CA LYS A 65 0.19 -3.47 9.35
C LYS A 65 1.11 -4.31 8.47
N VAL A 66 2.30 -3.81 8.13
CA VAL A 66 3.31 -4.56 7.39
C VAL A 66 3.73 -5.80 8.17
N GLU A 67 4.04 -5.67 9.46
CA GLU A 67 4.40 -6.82 10.28
C GLU A 67 3.26 -7.83 10.42
N ALA A 68 2.03 -7.35 10.68
CA ALA A 68 0.85 -8.20 10.76
C ALA A 68 0.51 -8.90 9.42
N SER A 69 0.92 -8.34 8.28
CA SER A 69 0.66 -8.92 6.96
C SER A 69 1.48 -10.17 6.67
N GLY A 70 2.66 -10.32 7.31
CA GLY A 70 3.61 -11.39 7.03
C GLY A 70 4.27 -11.33 5.64
N ILE A 71 4.11 -10.24 4.89
CA ILE A 71 4.66 -10.12 3.53
C ILE A 71 6.10 -9.62 3.58
N ALA A 72 7.06 -10.52 3.33
CA ALA A 72 8.48 -10.25 3.46
C ALA A 72 9.00 -9.06 2.61
N THR A 73 8.47 -8.89 1.39
CA THR A 73 8.89 -7.79 0.51
C THR A 73 8.56 -6.41 1.10
N PHE A 74 7.45 -6.27 1.83
CA PHE A 74 7.11 -5.02 2.50
C PHE A 74 7.98 -4.75 3.73
N ARG A 75 8.52 -5.77 4.40
CA ARG A 75 9.51 -5.58 5.47
C ARG A 75 10.79 -4.93 4.95
N THR A 76 11.24 -5.32 3.76
CA THR A 76 12.40 -4.68 3.11
C THR A 76 12.11 -3.21 2.82
N VAL A 77 10.92 -2.89 2.32
CA VAL A 77 10.49 -1.50 2.07
C VAL A 77 10.40 -0.70 3.38
N ALA A 78 9.84 -1.29 4.44
CA ALA A 78 9.77 -0.64 5.75
C ALA A 78 11.17 -0.29 6.29
N ARG A 79 12.12 -1.22 6.17
CA ARG A 79 13.51 -1.00 6.58
C ARG A 79 14.18 0.11 5.79
N SER A 80 13.98 0.18 4.46
CA SER A 80 14.59 1.23 3.66
C SER A 80 14.10 2.63 4.07
N ILE A 81 12.81 2.77 4.39
CA ILE A 81 12.23 4.04 4.84
C ILE A 81 12.80 4.44 6.21
N GLN A 82 12.95 3.49 7.14
CA GLN A 82 13.52 3.74 8.48
C GLN A 82 15.02 4.13 8.45
N LEU A 83 15.75 3.68 7.43
CA LEU A 83 17.15 4.02 7.23
C LEU A 83 17.34 5.38 6.56
N GLU A 84 16.30 5.96 5.97
CA GLU A 84 16.38 7.21 5.23
C GLU A 84 16.62 8.42 6.16
N PRO A 85 17.70 9.21 5.97
CA PRO A 85 18.06 10.29 6.90
C PRO A 85 17.05 11.43 6.98
N VAL A 86 16.23 11.60 5.94
CA VAL A 86 15.21 12.68 5.85
C VAL A 86 14.10 12.50 6.90
N LEU A 87 13.93 11.27 7.41
CA LEU A 87 12.96 10.88 8.42
C LEU A 87 13.61 10.61 9.79
N LYS A 88 14.80 11.13 10.08
CA LYS A 88 15.33 11.20 11.46
C LYS A 88 15.40 12.63 11.95
#